data_AF-W7YQ38-F1
#
_entry.id   AF-W7YQ38-F1
#
_cell.length_a   1.000
_cell.length_b   1.000
_cell.length_c   1.000
_cell.angle_alpha   90.00
_cell.angle_beta   90.00
_cell.angle_gamma   90.00
#
_symmetry.space_group_name_H-M   'P 1'
#
loop_
_entity.id
_entity.type
_entity.pdbx_description
1 polymer ?
#
loop_
_entity_poly.entity_id
_entity_poly.type
_entity_poly.pdbx_seq_one_letter_code
_entity_poly.pdbx_strand_id
1 'polypeptide(L)'
;MACASNINTFVNYSVSYYTGTLPPNTYTVTDLAKWVSYQSYLSPYYGAIPVSLILGQWGFEMGWSGSELTARYNPGNQDSACGYSGSYISGVTTPGKRLQFSNIKEGVTAYANLLIAGYKCVATAYSTGGIGTGTGLSRACDALSKGYDSAQAESSSYCSSSSYAENSSSTKRIWATAGYSGLYSTISSTNNTCLNGFNYIQSTNPGLTGFSNIVW
;
A
#
# COMPACT_ATOMS: atom_id res chain seq x y z
N MET A 1 14.68 -5.12 20.62
CA MET A 1 13.30 -5.13 20.11
C MET A 1 13.27 -6.11 18.95
N ALA A 2 12.57 -7.24 19.10
CA ALA A 2 12.59 -8.29 18.08
C ALA A 2 11.70 -7.85 16.91
N CYS A 3 12.32 -7.55 15.77
CA CYS A 3 11.68 -7.53 14.46
C CYS A 3 12.41 -8.57 13.62
N ALA A 4 11.69 -9.38 12.86
CA ALA A 4 12.33 -10.32 11.93
C ALA A 4 13.31 -9.57 11.02
N SER A 5 14.51 -10.10 10.84
CA SER A 5 15.62 -9.35 10.23
C SER A 5 15.27 -8.85 8.82
N ASN A 6 14.68 -9.69 7.97
CA ASN A 6 14.25 -9.32 6.63
C ASN A 6 13.18 -8.21 6.62
N ILE A 7 12.21 -8.29 7.53
CA ILE A 7 11.18 -7.26 7.71
C ILE A 7 11.82 -5.95 8.14
N ASN A 8 12.71 -5.99 9.14
CA ASN A 8 13.41 -4.81 9.61
C ASN A 8 14.25 -4.16 8.51
N THR A 9 14.96 -4.97 7.72
CA THR A 9 15.73 -4.49 6.58
C THR A 9 14.84 -3.84 5.53
N PHE A 10 13.67 -4.41 5.24
CA PHE A 10 12.72 -3.84 4.28
C PHE A 10 12.14 -2.51 4.74
N VAL A 11 11.61 -2.41 5.97
CA VAL A 11 10.94 -1.19 6.45
C VAL A 11 11.91 -0.01 6.60
N ASN A 12 13.19 -0.29 6.86
CA ASN A 12 14.27 0.70 6.93
C ASN A 12 15.02 0.86 5.61
N TYR A 13 14.61 0.16 4.55
CA TYR A 13 15.26 0.26 3.26
C TYR A 13 15.07 1.68 2.70
N SER A 14 16.13 2.20 2.09
CA SER A 14 16.19 3.53 1.53
C SER A 14 16.12 3.46 0.01
N VAL A 15 15.12 4.12 -0.57
CA VAL A 15 14.95 4.24 -2.02
C VAL A 15 15.40 5.63 -2.46
N SER A 16 16.38 5.68 -3.35
CA SER A 16 16.85 6.95 -3.94
C SER A 16 15.91 7.43 -5.04
N TYR A 17 15.70 8.75 -5.10
CA TYR A 17 14.96 9.45 -6.12
C TYR A 17 15.78 10.62 -6.67
N TYR A 18 16.07 10.54 -7.97
CA TYR A 18 16.86 11.54 -8.68
C TYR A 18 15.95 12.59 -9.29
N THR A 19 16.17 13.86 -8.92
CA THR A 19 15.48 15.03 -9.50
C THR A 19 16.43 15.94 -10.29
N GLY A 20 17.63 15.45 -10.62
CA GLY A 20 18.68 16.24 -11.26
C GLY A 20 19.58 17.03 -10.30
N THR A 21 19.28 17.04 -9.00
CA THR A 21 20.14 17.58 -7.93
C THR A 21 20.90 16.47 -7.19
N LEU A 22 22.14 16.76 -6.76
CA LEU A 22 23.00 15.88 -5.97
C LEU A 22 23.17 16.44 -4.55
N PRO A 23 23.10 15.60 -3.50
CA PRO A 23 22.78 14.16 -3.52
C PRO A 23 21.29 13.90 -3.83
N PRO A 24 20.92 12.71 -4.35
CA PRO A 24 19.52 12.36 -4.59
C PRO A 24 18.73 12.39 -3.29
N ASN A 25 17.44 12.74 -3.39
CA ASN A 25 16.52 12.55 -2.27
C ASN A 25 16.45 11.06 -1.95
N THR A 26 16.41 10.72 -0.67
CA THR A 26 16.30 9.33 -0.22
C THR A 26 15.10 9.21 0.68
N TYR A 27 14.24 8.23 0.41
CA TYR A 27 13.05 7.98 1.21
C TYR A 27 13.15 6.60 1.84
N THR A 28 12.90 6.51 3.14
CA THR A 28 12.73 5.20 3.78
C THR A 28 11.37 4.62 3.37
N VAL A 29 11.28 3.30 3.25
CA VAL A 29 10.00 2.61 2.99
C VAL A 29 8.95 2.99 4.05
N THR A 30 9.37 3.11 5.31
CA THR A 30 8.51 3.58 6.40
C THR A 30 7.94 4.97 6.16
N ASP A 31 8.75 5.94 5.74
CA ASP A 31 8.24 7.30 5.51
C ASP A 31 7.36 7.39 4.27
N LEU A 32 7.63 6.59 3.23
CA LEU A 32 6.71 6.44 2.10
C LEU A 32 5.35 5.90 2.56
N ALA A 33 5.33 4.87 3.41
CA ALA A 33 4.09 4.31 3.95
C ALA A 33 3.33 5.29 4.87
N LYS A 34 4.04 6.06 5.70
CA LYS A 34 3.46 7.17 6.48
C LYS A 34 2.78 8.19 5.60
N TRP A 35 3.42 8.57 4.48
CA TRP A 35 2.83 9.52 3.55
C TRP A 35 1.53 8.97 2.94
N VAL A 36 1.49 7.71 2.52
CA VAL A 36 0.25 7.09 1.99
C VAL A 36 -0.85 7.05 3.04
N SER A 37 -0.50 6.65 4.27
CA SER A 37 -1.43 6.64 5.41
C SER A 37 -1.99 8.04 5.67
N TYR A 38 -1.15 9.07 5.65
CA TYR A 38 -1.56 10.47 5.77
C TYR A 38 -2.49 10.91 4.63
N GLN A 39 -2.20 10.55 3.37
CA GLN A 39 -3.11 10.85 2.26
C GLN A 39 -4.49 10.18 2.44
N SER A 40 -4.53 8.95 2.96
CA SER A 40 -5.81 8.27 3.24
C SER A 40 -6.61 8.99 4.33
N TYR A 41 -5.94 9.52 5.36
CA TYR A 41 -6.59 10.31 6.40
C TYR A 41 -7.13 11.65 5.90
N LEU A 42 -6.43 12.30 4.95
CA LEU A 42 -6.90 13.56 4.34
C LEU A 42 -8.06 13.37 3.37
N SER A 43 -8.31 12.16 2.88
CA SER A 43 -9.32 11.91 1.87
C SER A 43 -10.72 12.20 2.40
N PRO A 44 -11.55 12.96 1.67
CA PRO A 44 -12.94 13.19 2.05
C PRO A 44 -13.81 11.96 1.79
N TYR A 45 -13.32 10.99 1.02
CA TYR A 45 -14.13 9.88 0.54
C TYR A 45 -14.26 8.76 1.58
N TYR A 46 -13.19 8.39 2.30
CA TYR A 46 -13.16 7.24 3.23
C TYR A 46 -12.08 7.38 4.31
N GLY A 47 -12.19 6.61 5.41
CA GLY A 47 -11.36 6.73 6.61
C GLY A 47 -9.89 6.34 6.47
N ALA A 48 -9.14 6.52 7.56
CA ALA A 48 -7.69 6.34 7.56
C ALA A 48 -7.23 4.87 7.48
N ILE A 49 -6.11 4.62 6.82
CA ILE A 49 -5.46 3.31 6.74
C ILE A 49 -4.18 3.34 7.58
N PRO A 50 -3.94 2.38 8.50
CA PRO A 50 -2.74 2.41 9.33
C PRO A 50 -1.47 2.10 8.53
N VAL A 51 -0.37 2.76 8.89
CA VAL A 51 0.95 2.56 8.27
C VAL A 51 1.38 1.09 8.28
N SER A 52 1.05 0.35 9.35
CA SER A 52 1.40 -1.07 9.47
C SER A 52 0.75 -1.96 8.40
N LEU A 53 -0.48 -1.65 7.98
CA LEU A 53 -1.16 -2.38 6.90
C LEU A 53 -0.47 -2.14 5.55
N ILE A 54 -0.11 -0.88 5.27
CA ILE A 54 0.61 -0.50 4.04
C ILE A 54 1.98 -1.20 3.98
N LEU A 55 2.74 -1.15 5.08
CA LEU A 55 4.05 -1.82 5.16
C LEU A 55 3.92 -3.33 5.05
N GLY A 56 2.91 -3.93 5.70
CA GLY A 56 2.61 -5.34 5.60
C GLY A 56 2.32 -5.74 4.15
N GLN A 57 1.46 -4.99 3.47
CA GLN A 57 1.13 -5.23 2.08
C GLN A 57 2.37 -5.19 1.18
N TRP A 58 3.13 -4.09 1.25
CA TRP A 58 4.33 -3.91 0.44
C TRP A 58 5.38 -5.00 0.72
N GLY A 59 5.52 -5.38 1.98
CA GLY A 59 6.39 -6.47 2.40
C GLY A 59 6.02 -7.79 1.75
N PHE A 60 4.75 -8.17 1.77
CA PHE A 60 4.30 -9.40 1.11
C PHE A 60 4.46 -9.33 -0.42
N GLU A 61 4.13 -8.20 -1.04
CA GLU A 61 4.23 -8.04 -2.49
C GLU A 61 5.66 -8.07 -3.01
N MET A 62 6.58 -7.47 -2.27
CA MET A 62 8.01 -7.38 -2.61
C MET A 62 8.84 -8.52 -2.01
N GLY A 63 8.20 -9.48 -1.33
CA GLY A 63 8.91 -10.56 -0.61
C GLY A 63 9.88 -10.05 0.46
N TRP A 64 9.57 -8.90 1.08
CA TRP A 64 10.41 -8.19 2.04
C TRP A 64 11.78 -7.80 1.46
N SER A 65 11.85 -7.55 0.14
CA SER A 65 13.07 -7.17 -0.56
C SER A 65 13.03 -5.71 -1.00
N GLY A 66 13.95 -4.91 -0.46
CA GLY A 66 14.11 -3.52 -0.88
C GLY A 66 14.65 -3.39 -2.31
N SER A 67 15.46 -4.35 -2.76
CA SER A 67 15.93 -4.36 -4.16
C SER A 67 14.79 -4.64 -5.13
N GLU A 68 13.83 -5.49 -4.76
CA GLU A 68 12.62 -5.73 -5.56
C GLU A 68 11.77 -4.46 -5.68
N LEU A 69 11.61 -3.75 -4.56
CA LEU A 69 10.93 -2.45 -4.55
C LEU A 69 11.62 -1.44 -5.48
N THR A 70 12.96 -1.34 -5.42
CA THR A 70 13.72 -0.42 -6.30
C THR A 70 13.67 -0.84 -7.76
N ALA A 71 13.68 -2.13 -8.06
CA ALA A 71 13.64 -2.62 -9.44
C ALA A 71 12.32 -2.27 -10.15
N ARG A 72 11.21 -2.21 -9.40
CA ARG A 72 9.87 -2.02 -9.98
C ARG A 72 9.26 -0.66 -9.69
N TYR A 73 9.65 -0.04 -8.60
CA TYR A 73 8.97 1.11 -8.00
C TYR A 73 7.46 0.90 -7.87
N ASN A 74 7.02 -0.36 -7.68
CA ASN A 74 5.61 -0.74 -7.72
C ASN A 74 5.24 -1.50 -6.44
N PRO A 75 5.15 -0.80 -5.29
CA PRO A 75 5.08 -1.45 -3.99
C PRO A 75 3.80 -2.27 -3.77
N GLY A 76 2.73 -1.95 -4.48
CA GLY A 76 1.48 -2.72 -4.45
C GLY A 76 1.32 -3.72 -5.59
N ASN A 77 2.38 -4.05 -6.36
CA ASN A 77 2.30 -4.85 -7.59
C ASN A 77 1.07 -4.46 -8.42
N GLN A 78 0.97 -3.18 -8.74
CA GLN A 78 -0.15 -2.66 -9.52
C GLN A 78 -0.05 -3.07 -10.97
N ASP A 79 -1.18 -3.41 -11.59
CA ASP A 79 -1.17 -3.88 -12.98
C ASP A 79 -1.44 -2.78 -14.02
N SER A 80 -1.83 -1.60 -13.53
CA SER A 80 -2.12 -0.41 -14.33
C SER A 80 -1.46 0.80 -13.70
N ALA A 81 -0.94 1.68 -14.55
CA ALA A 81 -0.27 2.90 -14.11
C ALA A 81 -1.25 4.02 -13.73
N CYS A 82 -2.50 3.94 -14.21
CA CYS A 82 -3.59 4.79 -13.72
C CYS A 82 -3.32 6.30 -13.77
N GLY A 83 -2.74 6.78 -14.87
CA GLY A 83 -2.39 8.19 -15.09
C GLY A 83 -1.01 8.59 -14.57
N TYR A 84 -0.29 7.68 -13.90
CA TYR A 84 1.10 7.85 -13.47
C TYR A 84 2.07 7.27 -14.49
N SER A 85 3.33 7.72 -14.44
CA SER A 85 4.36 7.29 -15.40
C SER A 85 4.89 5.88 -15.07
N GLY A 86 4.81 4.97 -16.03
CA GLY A 86 5.31 3.60 -15.91
C GLY A 86 5.26 2.83 -17.23
N SER A 87 5.87 1.65 -17.24
CA SER A 87 5.98 0.77 -18.41
C SER A 87 5.81 -0.69 -18.03
N TYR A 88 5.33 -1.50 -18.97
CA TYR A 88 5.30 -2.95 -18.78
C TYR A 88 6.69 -3.57 -18.96
N ILE A 89 7.09 -4.42 -18.00
CA ILE A 89 8.31 -5.21 -18.00
C ILE A 89 8.15 -6.35 -19.03
N SER A 90 9.02 -6.36 -20.04
CA SER A 90 9.01 -7.38 -21.07
C SER A 90 9.24 -8.78 -20.49
N GLY A 91 8.50 -9.77 -20.98
CA GLY A 91 8.63 -11.18 -20.57
C GLY A 91 7.98 -11.53 -19.21
N VAL A 92 7.41 -10.56 -18.49
CA VAL A 92 6.65 -10.83 -17.25
C VAL A 92 5.17 -10.95 -17.59
N THR A 93 4.59 -12.13 -17.37
CA THR A 93 3.18 -12.42 -17.68
C THR A 93 2.27 -12.37 -16.45
N THR A 94 2.84 -12.38 -15.24
CA THR A 94 2.06 -12.33 -14.01
C THR A 94 1.46 -10.93 -13.81
N PRO A 95 0.12 -10.83 -13.65
CA PRO A 95 -0.53 -9.55 -13.32
C PRO A 95 0.09 -8.88 -12.11
N GLY A 96 0.16 -7.56 -12.15
CA GLY A 96 0.75 -6.72 -11.10
C GLY A 96 2.28 -6.66 -11.13
N LYS A 97 2.93 -7.78 -11.42
CA LYS A 97 4.39 -7.86 -11.55
C LYS A 97 4.91 -7.30 -12.86
N ARG A 98 4.04 -7.22 -13.86
CA ARG A 98 4.38 -6.73 -15.20
C ARG A 98 4.52 -5.22 -15.27
N LEU A 99 4.05 -4.42 -14.31
CA LEU A 99 4.22 -2.96 -14.36
C LEU A 99 5.40 -2.50 -13.51
N GLN A 100 6.22 -1.64 -14.09
CA GLN A 100 7.25 -0.89 -13.40
C GLN A 100 6.94 0.61 -13.53
N PHE A 101 6.90 1.34 -12.42
CA PHE A 101 6.76 2.80 -12.46
C PHE A 101 8.09 3.45 -12.79
N SER A 102 8.06 4.64 -13.38
CA SER A 102 9.29 5.34 -13.79
C SER A 102 10.16 5.75 -12.60
N ASN A 103 9.57 5.91 -11.42
CA ASN A 103 10.28 6.17 -10.17
C ASN A 103 9.38 5.86 -8.96
N ILE A 104 9.99 5.88 -7.77
CA ILE A 104 9.29 5.58 -6.51
C ILE A 104 8.15 6.56 -6.19
N LYS A 105 8.26 7.83 -6.59
CA LYS A 105 7.21 8.82 -6.34
C LYS A 105 5.96 8.49 -7.14
N GLU A 106 6.10 8.20 -8.42
CA GLU A 106 5.00 7.80 -9.31
C GLU A 106 4.30 6.55 -8.74
N GLY A 107 5.07 5.52 -8.38
CA GLY A 107 4.49 4.28 -7.87
C GLY A 107 3.82 4.38 -6.51
N VAL A 108 4.39 5.14 -5.57
CA VAL A 108 3.80 5.37 -4.24
C VAL A 108 2.55 6.25 -4.35
N THR A 109 2.56 7.27 -5.22
CA THR A 109 1.39 8.13 -5.46
C THR A 109 0.27 7.36 -6.16
N ALA A 110 0.60 6.53 -7.16
CA ALA A 110 -0.35 5.63 -7.81
C ALA A 110 -0.98 4.66 -6.80
N TYR A 111 -0.17 4.07 -5.91
CA TYR A 111 -0.65 3.16 -4.87
C TYR A 111 -1.56 3.87 -3.86
N ALA A 112 -1.24 5.10 -3.45
CA ALA A 112 -2.10 5.88 -2.56
C ALA A 112 -3.48 6.13 -3.19
N ASN A 113 -3.52 6.56 -4.45
CA ASN A 113 -4.78 6.75 -5.17
C ASN A 113 -5.56 5.44 -5.30
N LEU A 114 -4.85 4.34 -5.57
CA LEU A 114 -5.49 3.03 -5.65
C LEU A 114 -6.17 2.65 -4.33
N LEU A 115 -5.49 2.78 -3.19
CA LEU A 115 -6.09 2.45 -1.89
C LEU A 115 -7.26 3.38 -1.54
N ILE A 116 -7.18 4.66 -1.88
CA ILE A 116 -8.16 5.65 -1.46
C ILE A 116 -9.40 5.65 -2.37
N ALA A 117 -9.20 5.62 -3.68
CA ALA A 117 -10.27 5.74 -4.66
C ALA A 117 -10.69 4.40 -5.29
N GLY A 118 -9.77 3.43 -5.38
CA GLY A 118 -10.01 2.16 -6.05
C GLY A 118 -10.18 0.92 -5.17
N TYR A 119 -9.82 0.99 -3.89
CA TYR A 119 -10.09 -0.03 -2.86
C TYR A 119 -10.53 0.59 -1.53
N LYS A 120 -11.55 1.45 -1.59
CA LYS A 120 -12.14 2.06 -0.38
C LYS A 120 -12.68 1.01 0.61
N CYS A 121 -12.90 -0.24 0.19
CA CYS A 121 -13.23 -1.37 1.09
C CYS A 121 -12.26 -1.49 2.26
N VAL A 122 -10.96 -1.30 2.04
CA VAL A 122 -9.94 -1.52 3.07
C VAL A 122 -10.07 -0.47 4.19
N ALA A 123 -10.18 0.79 3.81
CA ALA A 123 -10.44 1.91 4.72
C ALA A 123 -11.79 1.77 5.43
N THR A 124 -12.82 1.34 4.70
CA THR A 124 -14.16 1.11 5.27
C THR A 124 -14.15 -0.01 6.30
N ALA A 125 -13.56 -1.16 5.97
CA ALA A 125 -13.43 -2.31 6.87
C ALA A 125 -12.68 -1.94 8.16
N TYR A 126 -11.61 -1.16 8.04
CA TYR A 126 -10.87 -0.64 9.18
C TYR A 126 -11.74 0.27 10.06
N SER A 127 -12.47 1.19 9.43
CA SER A 127 -13.34 2.15 10.13
C SER A 127 -14.51 1.47 10.83
N THR A 128 -15.21 0.55 10.16
CA THR A 128 -16.34 -0.20 10.73
C THR A 128 -15.89 -1.14 11.84
N GLY A 129 -14.68 -1.71 11.75
CA GLY A 129 -14.11 -2.52 12.82
C GLY A 129 -13.55 -1.70 14.00
N GLY A 130 -13.47 -0.39 13.86
CA GLY A 130 -12.94 0.55 14.85
C GLY A 130 -11.50 0.98 14.53
N ILE A 131 -11.31 2.27 14.25
CA ILE A 131 -10.00 2.87 14.00
C ILE A 131 -9.10 2.69 15.24
N GLY A 132 -7.88 2.24 15.00
CA GLY A 132 -6.90 2.04 16.06
C GLY A 132 -7.25 0.87 16.99
N THR A 133 -7.92 -0.14 16.47
CA THR A 133 -8.23 -1.37 17.21
C THR A 133 -7.69 -2.60 16.47
N GLY A 134 -7.44 -3.69 17.21
CA GLY A 134 -7.09 -4.97 16.61
C GLY A 134 -8.18 -5.52 15.69
N THR A 135 -9.46 -5.30 16.04
CA THR A 135 -10.61 -5.69 15.21
C THR A 135 -10.64 -4.95 13.88
N GLY A 136 -10.48 -3.62 13.90
CA GLY A 136 -10.34 -2.81 12.71
C GLY A 136 -9.20 -3.31 11.82
N LEU A 137 -8.01 -3.49 12.40
CA LEU A 137 -6.83 -3.97 11.66
C LEU A 137 -7.06 -5.35 11.03
N SER A 138 -7.64 -6.29 11.78
CA SER A 138 -7.95 -7.64 11.29
C SER A 138 -8.92 -7.60 10.09
N ARG A 139 -10.00 -6.82 10.20
CA ARG A 139 -10.97 -6.64 9.10
C ARG A 139 -10.33 -5.99 7.88
N ALA A 140 -9.48 -4.99 8.07
CA ALA A 140 -8.76 -4.34 6.98
C ALA A 140 -7.79 -5.31 6.27
N CYS A 141 -7.07 -6.15 7.05
CA CYS A 141 -6.21 -7.20 6.50
C CYS A 141 -7.01 -8.23 5.69
N ASP A 142 -8.20 -8.62 6.17
CA ASP A 142 -9.08 -9.55 5.47
C ASP A 142 -9.64 -8.95 4.17
N ALA A 143 -10.15 -7.71 4.23
CA ALA A 143 -10.64 -6.98 3.06
C ALA A 143 -9.54 -6.81 2.00
N LEU A 144 -8.33 -6.47 2.43
CA LEU A 144 -7.17 -6.35 1.57
C LEU A 144 -6.77 -7.70 0.95
N SER A 145 -6.75 -8.78 1.74
CA SER A 145 -6.40 -10.13 1.26
C SER A 145 -7.43 -10.68 0.27
N LYS A 146 -8.70 -10.39 0.50
CA LYS A 146 -9.81 -10.82 -0.35
C LYS A 146 -10.00 -9.91 -1.57
N GLY A 147 -9.58 -8.66 -1.49
CA GLY A 147 -9.83 -7.66 -2.53
C GLY A 147 -11.25 -7.10 -2.55
N TYR A 148 -12.03 -7.35 -1.50
CA TYR A 148 -13.40 -6.87 -1.31
C TYR A 148 -13.79 -6.93 0.18
N ASP A 149 -14.77 -6.13 0.61
CA ASP A 149 -15.50 -6.29 1.88
C ASP A 149 -17.00 -6.34 1.59
N SER A 150 -17.65 -7.46 1.90
CA SER A 150 -19.09 -7.63 1.67
C SER A 150 -19.96 -6.69 2.52
N ALA A 151 -19.41 -6.12 3.59
CA ALA A 151 -20.11 -5.10 4.39
C ALA A 151 -20.15 -3.73 3.70
N GLN A 152 -19.42 -3.56 2.59
CA GLN A 152 -19.41 -2.32 1.83
C GLN A 152 -20.65 -2.21 0.94
N ALA A 153 -21.38 -1.10 1.06
CA ALA A 153 -22.63 -0.88 0.33
C ALA A 153 -22.42 -0.53 -1.16
N GLU A 154 -21.26 0.02 -1.51
CA GLU A 154 -21.00 0.61 -2.82
C GLU A 154 -19.91 -0.13 -3.59
N SER A 155 -20.04 -0.13 -4.91
CA SER A 155 -18.92 -0.42 -5.81
C SER A 155 -18.23 0.89 -6.21
N SER A 156 -16.91 0.84 -6.41
CA SER A 156 -16.17 1.88 -7.14
C SER A 156 -15.65 1.30 -8.44
N SER A 157 -15.27 2.18 -9.37
CA SER A 157 -14.44 1.82 -10.51
C SER A 157 -13.19 2.69 -10.46
N TYR A 158 -12.03 2.10 -10.72
CA TYR A 158 -10.76 2.82 -10.66
C TYR A 158 -9.95 2.56 -11.92
N CYS A 159 -9.61 3.66 -12.59
CA CYS A 159 -9.03 3.68 -13.94
C CYS A 159 -10.05 3.20 -14.99
N SER A 160 -10.19 3.96 -16.08
CA SER A 160 -11.24 3.77 -17.09
C SER A 160 -11.28 2.39 -17.75
N SER A 161 -10.21 1.58 -17.60
CA SER A 161 -10.07 0.24 -18.16
C SER A 161 -10.23 -0.91 -17.15
N SER A 162 -10.41 -0.64 -15.85
CA SER A 162 -10.50 -1.69 -14.82
C SER A 162 -11.65 -1.43 -13.84
N SER A 163 -12.72 -2.24 -13.93
CA SER A 163 -13.80 -2.23 -12.93
C SER A 163 -13.50 -3.25 -11.83
N TYR A 164 -13.28 -2.77 -10.60
CA TYR A 164 -13.17 -3.63 -9.43
C TYR A 164 -14.30 -3.30 -8.46
N ALA A 165 -15.37 -4.10 -8.42
CA ALA A 165 -16.42 -3.89 -7.43
C ALA A 165 -15.97 -4.50 -6.09
N GLU A 166 -15.75 -3.59 -5.14
CA GLU A 166 -15.11 -3.80 -3.84
C GLU A 166 -16.03 -4.43 -2.80
N ASN A 167 -17.30 -4.67 -3.15
CA ASN A 167 -18.31 -5.29 -2.30
C ASN A 167 -18.59 -6.76 -2.68
N SER A 168 -17.96 -7.29 -3.74
CA SER A 168 -18.24 -8.63 -4.24
C SER A 168 -16.98 -9.42 -4.61
N SER A 169 -17.02 -10.73 -4.37
CA SER A 169 -15.97 -11.67 -4.78
C SER A 169 -15.88 -11.86 -6.29
N SER A 170 -16.91 -11.50 -7.06
CA SER A 170 -16.98 -11.67 -8.52
C SER A 170 -16.15 -10.65 -9.30
N THR A 171 -15.78 -9.55 -8.65
CA THR A 171 -15.17 -8.36 -9.26
C THR A 171 -13.99 -7.83 -8.43
N LYS A 172 -13.53 -8.64 -7.47
CA LYS A 172 -12.39 -8.33 -6.60
C LYS A 172 -11.10 -8.19 -7.40
N ARG A 173 -10.17 -7.37 -6.90
CA ARG A 173 -8.76 -7.51 -7.27
C ARG A 173 -8.05 -8.38 -6.26
N ILE A 174 -7.43 -9.43 -6.76
CA ILE A 174 -6.54 -10.24 -5.93
C ILE A 174 -5.15 -9.60 -6.05
N TRP A 175 -4.69 -8.93 -5.00
CA TRP A 175 -3.43 -8.19 -5.01
C TRP A 175 -2.20 -9.08 -5.27
N ALA A 176 -2.18 -10.25 -4.63
CA ALA A 176 -1.28 -11.34 -4.96
C ALA A 176 -2.12 -12.56 -5.30
N THR A 177 -1.78 -13.29 -6.35
CA THR A 177 -2.48 -14.51 -6.79
C THR A 177 -2.65 -15.57 -5.68
N ALA A 178 -1.89 -15.47 -4.57
CA ALA A 178 -1.93 -16.36 -3.41
C ALA A 178 -2.68 -15.79 -2.17
N GLY A 179 -3.12 -14.52 -2.18
CA GLY A 179 -3.66 -13.83 -1.00
C GLY A 179 -2.61 -13.59 0.10
N TYR A 180 -2.82 -12.59 0.96
CA TYR A 180 -1.87 -12.27 2.04
C TYR A 180 -2.06 -13.16 3.27
N SER A 181 -1.92 -14.48 3.09
CA SER A 181 -2.04 -15.43 4.19
C SER A 181 -1.07 -15.06 5.33
N GLY A 182 -1.59 -14.87 6.53
CA GLY A 182 -0.81 -14.48 7.70
C GLY A 182 -0.52 -12.98 7.84
N LEU A 183 -1.05 -12.10 6.99
CA LEU A 183 -0.79 -10.65 7.06
C LEU A 183 -1.09 -10.05 8.44
N TYR A 184 -2.29 -10.29 8.96
CA TYR A 184 -2.69 -9.80 10.28
C TYR A 184 -1.74 -10.31 11.37
N SER A 185 -1.46 -11.62 11.40
CA SER A 185 -0.53 -12.19 12.37
C SER A 185 0.89 -11.64 12.25
N THR A 186 1.37 -11.37 11.03
CA THR A 186 2.69 -10.77 10.81
C THR A 186 2.73 -9.34 11.36
N ILE A 187 1.69 -8.53 11.11
CA ILE A 187 1.60 -7.15 11.59
C ILE A 187 1.42 -7.11 13.12
N SER A 188 0.51 -7.91 13.67
CA SER A 188 0.14 -7.89 15.08
C SER A 188 1.15 -8.62 15.98
N SER A 189 2.08 -9.38 15.40
CA SER A 189 3.09 -10.13 16.16
C SER A 189 3.94 -9.20 17.02
N THR A 190 4.13 -9.59 18.28
CA THR A 190 5.06 -8.93 19.20
C THR A 190 6.53 -9.09 18.77
N ASN A 191 6.81 -10.05 17.88
CA ASN A 191 8.12 -10.28 17.26
C ASN A 191 8.36 -9.44 15.99
N ASN A 192 7.45 -8.51 15.66
CA ASN A 192 7.57 -7.55 14.57
C ASN A 192 7.27 -6.13 15.06
N THR A 193 8.01 -5.67 16.08
CA THR A 193 7.78 -4.34 16.68
C THR A 193 7.94 -3.18 15.69
N CYS A 194 8.76 -3.38 14.66
CA CYS A 194 8.95 -2.52 13.50
C CYS A 194 7.69 -2.32 12.63
N LEU A 195 6.67 -3.18 12.76
CA LEU A 195 5.36 -3.05 12.11
C LEU A 195 4.28 -2.69 13.12
N ASN A 196 4.20 -3.42 14.24
CA ASN A 196 3.14 -3.26 15.24
C ASN A 196 3.12 -1.84 15.84
N GLY A 197 4.29 -1.22 16.04
CA GLY A 197 4.38 0.16 16.51
C GLY A 197 3.67 1.20 15.63
N PHE A 198 3.32 0.83 14.39
CA PHE A 198 2.64 1.67 13.42
C PHE A 198 1.13 1.42 13.29
N ASN A 199 0.55 0.53 14.10
CA ASN A 199 -0.88 0.16 14.03
C ASN A 199 -1.83 1.35 14.23
N TYR A 200 -1.38 2.40 14.92
CA TYR A 200 -2.21 3.55 15.29
C TYR A 200 -1.81 4.85 14.57
N ILE A 201 -0.79 4.82 13.71
CA ILE A 201 -0.30 6.02 13.03
C ILE A 201 -1.03 6.20 11.70
N GLN A 202 -1.72 7.35 11.57
CA GLN A 202 -2.60 7.65 10.44
C GLN A 202 -2.54 9.12 9.96
N SER A 203 -2.22 10.07 10.84
CA SER A 203 -2.33 11.51 10.55
C SER A 203 -0.98 12.24 10.50
N THR A 204 0.14 11.53 10.57
CA THR A 204 1.48 12.14 10.58
C THR A 204 2.02 12.28 9.16
N ASN A 205 2.13 13.51 8.66
CA ASN A 205 2.84 13.81 7.42
C ASN A 205 4.37 13.77 7.66
N PRO A 206 5.11 12.88 7.00
CA PRO A 206 6.57 12.81 7.14
C PRO A 206 7.33 13.92 6.40
N GLY A 207 6.67 14.77 5.61
CA GLY A 207 7.30 15.91 4.93
C GLY A 207 8.24 15.50 3.80
N LEU A 208 7.84 14.55 2.96
CA LEU A 208 8.68 14.04 1.87
C LEU A 208 8.85 15.09 0.76
N THR A 209 10.09 15.52 0.53
CA THR A 209 10.45 16.41 -0.58
C THR A 209 9.90 15.89 -1.89
N GLY A 210 9.18 16.73 -2.64
CA GLY A 210 8.65 16.41 -3.96
C GLY A 210 7.34 15.62 -3.96
N PHE A 211 6.83 15.17 -2.82
CA PHE A 211 5.44 14.67 -2.71
C PHE A 211 4.51 15.82 -2.33
N SER A 212 3.40 15.94 -3.05
CA SER A 212 2.31 16.88 -2.76
C SER A 212 1.07 16.12 -2.32
N ASN A 213 0.17 16.75 -1.56
CA ASN A 213 -1.10 16.14 -1.25
C ASN A 213 -1.88 15.81 -2.53
N ILE A 214 -2.59 14.69 -2.52
CA ILE A 214 -3.49 14.32 -3.59
C ILE A 214 -4.68 15.29 -3.55
N VAL A 215 -4.96 15.91 -4.69
CA VAL A 215 -6.10 16.82 -4.85
C VAL A 215 -7.27 16.00 -5.40
N TRP A 216 -8.44 16.17 -4.79
CA TRP A 216 -9.66 15.40 -5.03
C TRP A 216 -10.62 16.14 -5.95
#